data_AF-A0A523MBM4-F1
#
_entry.id   AF-A0A523MBM4-F1
#
_cell.length_a   1.000
_cell.length_b   1.000
_cell.length_c   1.000
_cell.angle_alpha   90.00
_cell.angle_beta   90.00
_cell.angle_gamma   90.00
#
_symmetry.space_group_name_H-M   'P 1'
#
loop_
_entity.id
_entity.type
_entity.pdbx_description
1 polymer ?
#
loop_
_entity_poly.entity_id
_entity_poly.type
_entity_poly.pdbx_seq_one_letter_code
_entity_poly.pdbx_strand_id
1 'polypeptide(L)'
;MQSHKVGSLALLAALITGCQPADENTSFWQVETLVAGSTLHSPNGITFGPDNKLYAGSVGAQTIYRIDVSSGEVEVVVAAPAGEADDVAFAPDGTLVWTALIAGEIRALRKNGTIDAIVTDVPLINPLHFTTDGRLFAAQIGFDRLYEFPVDTTLTSTG
;
A
#
# COMPACT_ATOMS: atom_id res chain seq x y z
N MET A 1 -67.35 -54.36 13.25
CA MET A 1 -66.00 -53.86 13.59
C MET A 1 -66.06 -52.34 13.69
N GLN A 2 -65.75 -51.82 14.90
CA GLN A 2 -65.29 -50.47 15.29
C GLN A 2 -66.11 -49.24 14.84
N SER A 3 -66.86 -48.57 15.73
CA SER A 3 -66.50 -47.72 16.90
C SER A 3 -66.42 -46.23 16.54
N HIS A 4 -67.27 -45.43 17.18
CA HIS A 4 -67.28 -43.97 17.16
C HIS A 4 -65.92 -43.38 17.57
N LYS A 5 -65.56 -42.25 16.96
CA LYS A 5 -64.71 -41.24 17.59
C LYS A 5 -65.34 -39.86 17.47
N VAL A 6 -65.47 -39.23 18.62
CA VAL A 6 -65.84 -37.83 18.88
C VAL A 6 -64.56 -37.01 19.01
N GLY A 7 -64.63 -35.72 18.68
CA GLY A 7 -63.74 -34.66 19.17
C GLY A 7 -62.51 -34.42 18.29
N SER A 8 -61.95 -33.22 18.19
CA SER A 8 -62.19 -32.00 18.96
C SER A 8 -61.48 -30.84 18.26
N LEU A 9 -61.95 -29.63 18.57
CA LEU A 9 -61.26 -28.34 18.65
C LEU A 9 -60.18 -27.99 17.61
N ALA A 10 -60.50 -26.95 16.83
CA ALA A 10 -59.54 -26.07 16.19
C ALA A 10 -58.52 -25.54 17.21
N LEU A 11 -57.23 -25.73 16.94
CA LEU A 11 -56.17 -25.01 17.61
C LEU A 11 -55.66 -23.92 16.66
N LEU A 12 -55.95 -22.67 17.01
CA LEU A 12 -55.34 -21.49 16.39
C LEU A 12 -53.83 -21.54 16.68
N ALA A 13 -53.01 -21.83 15.68
CA ALA A 13 -51.58 -21.56 15.77
C ALA A 13 -51.38 -20.06 15.48
N ALA A 14 -51.13 -19.29 16.53
CA ALA A 14 -50.70 -17.90 16.40
C ALA A 14 -49.41 -17.85 15.57
N LEU A 15 -49.41 -17.07 14.49
CA LEU A 15 -48.18 -16.73 13.78
C LEU A 15 -47.26 -16.01 14.75
N ILE A 16 -46.20 -16.69 15.18
CA ILE A 16 -45.05 -16.04 15.78
C ILE A 16 -44.38 -15.31 14.61
N THR A 17 -44.77 -14.06 14.36
CA THR A 17 -43.90 -13.13 13.61
C THR A 17 -42.67 -12.93 14.48
N GLY A 18 -41.67 -13.79 14.27
CA GLY A 18 -40.31 -13.55 14.72
C GLY A 18 -39.85 -12.27 14.07
N CYS A 19 -39.94 -11.16 14.79
CA CYS A 19 -39.13 -9.99 14.50
C CYS A 19 -37.72 -10.38 14.93
N GLN A 20 -37.01 -11.06 14.04
CA GLN A 20 -35.59 -11.25 14.19
C GLN A 20 -34.98 -9.87 13.93
N PRO A 21 -34.36 -9.20 14.92
CA PRO A 21 -33.61 -7.99 14.60
C PRO A 21 -32.60 -8.38 13.52
N ALA A 22 -32.59 -7.64 12.42
CA ALA A 22 -31.57 -7.82 11.40
C ALA A 22 -30.22 -7.76 12.11
N ASP A 23 -29.36 -8.75 11.89
CA ASP A 23 -27.98 -8.69 12.32
C ASP A 23 -27.30 -7.56 11.54
N GLU A 24 -27.43 -6.32 12.02
CA GLU A 24 -26.74 -5.16 11.47
C GLU A 24 -25.28 -5.18 11.92
N ASN A 25 -24.53 -6.18 11.48
CA ASN A 25 -23.08 -6.09 11.45
C ASN A 25 -22.68 -5.30 10.19
N THR A 26 -23.03 -4.02 10.16
CA THR A 26 -22.68 -3.08 9.07
C THR A 26 -21.27 -2.54 9.29
N SER A 27 -20.25 -3.41 9.22
CA SER A 27 -18.89 -2.91 9.16
C SER A 27 -18.74 -2.10 7.87
N PHE A 28 -18.44 -0.80 8.03
CA PHE A 28 -18.22 0.13 6.93
C PHE A 28 -16.91 -0.14 6.18
N TRP A 29 -16.18 -1.19 6.58
CA TRP A 29 -15.00 -1.73 5.92
C TRP A 29 -15.00 -3.26 5.94
N GLN A 30 -14.40 -3.84 4.90
CA GLN A 30 -14.05 -5.25 4.79
C GLN A 30 -12.54 -5.35 4.63
N VAL A 31 -11.94 -6.41 5.17
CA VAL A 31 -10.48 -6.61 5.14
C VAL A 31 -10.17 -7.91 4.41
N GLU A 32 -9.30 -7.81 3.42
CA GLU A 32 -8.71 -8.96 2.74
C GLU A 32 -7.18 -8.87 2.86
N THR A 33 -6.55 -10.02 3.12
CA THR A 33 -5.09 -10.11 3.12
C THR A 33 -4.61 -10.29 1.69
N LEU A 34 -3.96 -9.26 1.13
CA LEU A 34 -3.42 -9.31 -0.23
C LEU A 34 -2.14 -10.16 -0.32
N VAL A 35 -1.17 -9.89 0.56
CA VAL A 35 0.08 -10.66 0.67
C VAL A 35 0.17 -11.20 2.10
N ALA A 36 0.48 -12.49 2.23
CA ALA A 36 0.65 -13.10 3.54
C ALA A 36 1.80 -12.43 4.33
N GLY A 37 1.66 -12.40 5.66
CA GLY A 37 2.70 -11.87 6.55
C GLY A 37 4.06 -12.52 6.31
N SER A 38 5.13 -11.79 6.62
CA SER A 38 6.56 -12.11 6.41
C SER A 38 7.15 -11.81 5.03
N THR A 39 6.43 -11.98 3.92
CA THR A 39 7.01 -11.83 2.56
C THR A 39 7.67 -10.46 2.32
N LEU A 40 7.05 -9.39 2.83
CA LEU A 40 7.49 -8.01 2.58
C LEU A 40 8.38 -7.44 3.70
N HIS A 41 8.60 -8.21 4.78
CA HIS A 41 9.48 -7.87 5.91
C HIS A 41 9.38 -6.41 6.39
N SER A 42 8.27 -6.03 7.03
CA SER A 42 8.00 -4.65 7.48
C SER A 42 7.87 -3.65 6.32
N PRO A 43 6.88 -3.83 5.42
CA PRO A 43 6.56 -2.81 4.42
C PRO A 43 6.05 -1.54 5.12
N ASN A 44 6.36 -0.37 4.57
CA ASN A 44 5.93 0.92 5.09
C ASN A 44 5.22 1.73 4.00
N GLY A 45 5.96 2.52 3.20
CA GLY A 45 5.39 3.27 2.09
C GLY A 45 4.87 2.38 0.98
N ILE A 46 3.73 2.77 0.42
CA ILE A 46 3.09 2.08 -0.70
C ILE A 46 2.56 3.08 -1.73
N THR A 47 2.59 2.69 -3.00
CA THR A 47 2.05 3.51 -4.09
C THR A 47 1.65 2.66 -5.28
N PHE A 48 0.68 3.11 -6.07
CA PHE A 48 0.41 2.47 -7.36
C PHE A 48 1.36 3.03 -8.43
N GLY A 49 1.97 2.13 -9.18
CA GLY A 49 2.80 2.48 -10.33
C GLY A 49 2.01 2.73 -11.61
N PRO A 50 2.68 3.26 -12.65
CA PRO A 50 2.08 3.46 -13.97
C PRO A 50 1.71 2.14 -14.68
N ASP A 51 2.20 1.00 -14.19
CA ASP A 51 1.84 -0.35 -14.63
C ASP A 51 0.63 -0.94 -13.89
N ASN A 52 -0.06 -0.12 -13.09
CA ASN A 52 -1.22 -0.50 -12.28
C ASN A 52 -0.91 -1.64 -11.28
N LYS A 53 0.35 -1.77 -10.85
CA LYS A 53 0.78 -2.64 -9.76
C LYS A 53 1.03 -1.82 -8.50
N LEU A 54 0.89 -2.47 -7.34
CA LEU A 54 1.20 -1.85 -6.05
C LEU A 54 2.69 -2.00 -5.77
N TYR A 55 3.37 -0.92 -5.44
CA TYR A 55 4.75 -0.91 -5.00
C TYR A 55 4.79 -0.73 -3.50
N ALA A 56 5.67 -1.47 -2.82
CA ALA A 56 5.85 -1.40 -1.38
C ALA A 56 7.34 -1.29 -1.03
N GLY A 57 7.70 -0.23 -0.33
CA GLY A 57 9.03 -0.06 0.27
C GLY A 57 9.15 -0.82 1.57
N SER A 58 10.32 -1.42 1.82
CA SER A 58 10.64 -2.10 3.08
C SER A 58 12.00 -1.67 3.60
N VAL A 59 11.98 -0.96 4.73
CA VAL A 59 13.20 -0.59 5.47
C VAL A 59 13.88 -1.82 6.03
N GLY A 60 13.10 -2.75 6.59
CA GLY A 60 13.62 -3.97 7.23
C GLY A 60 14.30 -4.92 6.23
N ALA A 61 13.70 -5.10 5.05
CA ALA A 61 14.29 -5.89 3.97
C ALA A 61 15.36 -5.12 3.17
N GLN A 62 15.38 -3.80 3.29
CA GLN A 62 16.09 -2.91 2.35
C GLN A 62 15.71 -3.18 0.89
N THR A 63 14.44 -3.47 0.64
CA THR A 63 13.93 -3.95 -0.65
C THR A 63 12.67 -3.19 -1.06
N ILE A 64 12.51 -2.95 -2.36
CA ILE A 64 11.25 -2.47 -2.93
C ILE A 64 10.60 -3.61 -3.71
N TYR A 65 9.33 -3.87 -3.39
CA TYR A 65 8.53 -4.90 -4.00
C TYR A 65 7.51 -4.30 -4.98
N ARG A 66 7.17 -5.06 -6.02
CA ARG A 66 6.01 -4.85 -6.89
C ARG A 66 5.04 -6.00 -6.69
N ILE A 67 3.76 -5.67 -6.56
CA ILE A 67 2.71 -6.60 -6.17
C ILE A 67 1.57 -6.51 -7.18
N ASP A 68 1.20 -7.67 -7.72
CA ASP A 68 -0.05 -7.82 -8.46
C ASP A 68 -1.21 -7.92 -7.48
N VAL A 69 -2.08 -6.91 -7.46
CA VAL A 69 -3.21 -6.86 -6.53
C VAL A 69 -4.29 -7.91 -6.81
N SER A 70 -4.31 -8.50 -8.00
CA SER A 70 -5.30 -9.51 -8.40
C SER A 70 -4.86 -10.94 -8.04
N SER A 71 -3.56 -11.22 -8.10
CA SER A 71 -3.01 -12.55 -7.80
C SER A 71 -2.28 -12.62 -6.45
N GLY A 72 -1.89 -11.49 -5.87
CA GLY A 72 -1.01 -11.42 -4.69
C GLY A 72 0.46 -11.76 -5.01
N GLU A 73 0.82 -11.92 -6.29
CA GLU A 73 2.20 -12.21 -6.69
C GLU A 73 3.13 -11.03 -6.35
N VAL A 74 4.30 -11.36 -5.82
CA VAL A 74 5.30 -10.39 -5.34
C VAL A 74 6.60 -10.55 -6.11
N GLU A 75 7.11 -9.44 -6.64
CA GLU A 75 8.38 -9.36 -7.33
C GLU A 75 9.30 -8.34 -6.65
N VAL A 76 10.61 -8.59 -6.69
CA VAL A 76 11.61 -7.63 -6.22
C VAL A 76 11.97 -6.69 -7.37
N VAL A 77 11.77 -5.38 -7.16
CA VAL A 77 12.14 -4.33 -8.12
C VAL A 77 13.52 -3.78 -7.79
N VAL A 78 13.77 -3.51 -6.52
CA VAL A 78 15.07 -3.05 -6.02
C VAL A 78 15.46 -3.95 -4.86
N ALA A 79 16.55 -4.70 -5.03
CA ALA A 79 17.05 -5.63 -4.01
C ALA A 79 17.87 -4.92 -2.92
N ALA A 80 18.00 -5.58 -1.78
CA ALA A 80 18.91 -5.17 -0.72
C ALA A 80 20.37 -5.05 -1.19
N PRO A 81 21.14 -4.07 -0.67
CA PRO A 81 20.72 -3.06 0.31
C PRO A 81 20.14 -1.78 -0.33
N ALA A 82 20.03 -1.73 -1.67
CA ALA A 82 19.73 -0.48 -2.37
C ALA A 82 18.29 0.02 -2.14
N GLY A 83 17.36 -0.89 -1.87
CA GLY A 83 15.93 -0.61 -1.76
C GLY A 83 15.44 -0.25 -0.36
N GLU A 84 16.28 0.30 0.52
CA GLU A 84 16.05 0.82 1.90
C GLU A 84 14.90 1.85 2.02
N ALA A 85 13.75 1.57 1.42
CA ALA A 85 12.65 2.48 1.22
C ALA A 85 11.77 2.55 2.47
N ASP A 86 11.71 3.72 3.08
CA ASP A 86 10.67 4.03 4.07
C ASP A 86 9.38 4.48 3.36
N ASP A 87 9.51 5.39 2.39
CA ASP A 87 8.43 5.85 1.52
C ASP A 87 8.79 5.75 0.03
N VAL A 88 7.79 5.60 -0.84
CA VAL A 88 7.93 5.39 -2.29
C VAL A 88 6.92 6.24 -3.08
N ALA A 89 7.36 6.84 -4.19
CA ALA A 89 6.48 7.51 -5.13
C ALA A 89 6.97 7.38 -6.58
N PHE A 90 6.06 7.58 -7.51
CA PHE A 90 6.39 7.77 -8.91
C PHE A 90 6.42 9.25 -9.27
N ALA A 91 7.50 9.68 -9.93
CA ALA A 91 7.52 10.96 -10.62
C ALA A 91 6.57 10.93 -11.84
N PRO A 92 6.11 12.08 -12.36
CA PRO A 92 5.18 12.12 -13.49
C PRO A 92 5.67 11.42 -14.78
N ASP A 93 6.99 11.25 -14.94
CA ASP A 93 7.61 10.54 -16.07
C ASP A 93 7.70 9.01 -15.89
N GLY A 94 7.18 8.49 -14.77
CA GLY A 94 7.19 7.08 -14.40
C GLY A 94 8.44 6.61 -13.67
N THR A 95 9.35 7.50 -13.28
CA THR A 95 10.53 7.15 -12.47
C THR A 95 10.10 6.79 -11.04
N LEU A 96 10.52 5.62 -10.56
CA LEU A 96 10.34 5.22 -9.16
C LEU A 96 11.37 5.93 -8.28
N VAL A 97 10.90 6.60 -7.24
CA VAL A 97 11.70 7.38 -6.29
C VAL A 97 11.33 6.99 -4.86
N TRP A 98 12.30 6.92 -3.96
CA TRP A 98 12.07 6.51 -2.58
C TRP A 98 13.01 7.21 -1.59
N THR A 99 12.57 7.29 -0.33
CA THR A 99 13.41 7.75 0.78
C THR A 99 14.26 6.61 1.32
N ALA A 100 15.57 6.79 1.37
CA ALA A 100 16.50 5.91 2.09
C ALA A 100 16.85 6.57 3.42
N LEU A 101 16.00 6.32 4.43
CA LEU A 101 15.95 7.07 5.68
C LEU A 101 17.25 6.98 6.50
N ILE A 102 17.88 5.81 6.58
CA ILE A 102 19.12 5.59 7.35
C ILE A 102 20.31 6.17 6.59
N ALA A 103 20.33 6.02 5.26
CA ALA A 103 21.33 6.64 4.40
C ALA A 103 21.23 8.19 4.33
N GLY A 104 20.05 8.75 4.63
CA GLY A 104 19.80 10.19 4.51
C GLY A 104 19.72 10.67 3.06
N GLU A 105 19.14 9.82 2.21
CA GLU A 105 19.08 10.03 0.76
C GLU A 105 17.64 9.96 0.25
N ILE A 106 17.39 10.61 -0.90
CA ILE A 106 16.28 10.25 -1.79
C ILE A 106 16.91 9.60 -3.02
N ARG A 107 16.47 8.39 -3.36
CA ARG A 107 17.00 7.60 -4.48
C ARG A 107 15.98 7.47 -5.60
N ALA A 108 16.47 7.33 -6.83
CA ALA A 108 15.66 7.14 -8.03
C ALA A 108 16.15 5.96 -8.87
N LEU A 109 15.23 5.14 -9.37
CA LEU A 109 15.51 4.05 -10.30
C LEU A 109 15.33 4.54 -11.74
N ARG A 110 16.43 4.71 -12.45
CA ARG A 110 16.48 5.15 -13.85
C ARG A 110 15.90 4.07 -14.77
N LYS A 111 15.45 4.50 -15.95
CA LYS A 111 14.94 3.60 -17.01
C LYS A 111 15.97 2.58 -17.51
N ASN A 112 17.25 2.88 -17.40
CA ASN A 112 18.35 1.95 -17.72
C ASN A 112 18.67 0.97 -16.57
N GLY A 113 17.94 1.03 -15.46
CA GLY A 113 18.12 0.18 -14.28
C GLY A 113 19.14 0.70 -13.26
N THR A 114 19.79 1.84 -13.48
CA THR A 114 20.72 2.40 -12.47
C THR A 114 19.97 3.11 -11.35
N ILE A 115 20.57 3.13 -10.17
CA ILE A 115 20.04 3.80 -8.99
C ILE A 115 20.93 4.99 -8.67
N ASP A 116 20.34 6.17 -8.57
CA ASP A 116 21.04 7.38 -8.16
C ASP A 116 20.45 7.95 -6.88
N ALA A 117 21.31 8.49 -6.01
CA ALA A 117 20.88 9.39 -4.96
C ALA A 117 20.70 10.80 -5.55
N ILE A 118 19.45 11.24 -5.67
CA ILE A 118 19.06 12.54 -6.22
C ILE A 118 19.02 13.63 -5.12
N VAL A 119 19.00 13.21 -3.85
CA VAL A 119 19.21 14.05 -2.67
C VAL A 119 20.11 13.28 -1.72
N THR A 120 21.12 13.93 -1.15
CA THR A 120 22.05 13.36 -0.16
C THR A 120 22.16 14.27 1.06
N ASP A 121 22.75 13.75 2.14
CA ASP A 121 23.10 14.50 3.35
C ASP A 121 21.89 15.10 4.11
N VAL A 122 20.71 14.46 3.98
CA VAL A 122 19.50 14.80 4.73
C VAL A 122 19.06 13.59 5.56
N PRO A 123 19.67 13.36 6.73
CA PRO A 123 19.33 12.20 7.56
C PRO A 123 17.85 12.24 7.97
N LEU A 124 17.21 11.06 8.04
CA LEU A 124 15.80 10.96 8.40
C LEU A 124 14.82 11.68 7.46
N ILE A 125 15.19 11.85 6.18
CA ILE A 125 14.27 12.38 5.15
C ILE A 125 13.14 11.38 4.90
N ASN A 126 11.89 11.77 5.21
CA ASN A 126 10.66 11.00 5.07
C ASN A 126 9.42 11.80 5.54
N PRO A 127 8.22 11.71 4.92
CA PRO A 127 7.88 11.07 3.64
C PRO A 127 8.22 11.95 2.43
N LEU A 128 7.91 11.49 1.21
CA LEU A 128 8.03 12.27 -0.03
C LEU A 128 6.75 12.27 -0.89
N HIS A 129 6.62 13.26 -1.79
CA HIS A 129 5.54 13.30 -2.77
C HIS A 129 5.93 14.11 -4.01
N PHE A 130 5.44 13.68 -5.17
CA PHE A 130 5.53 14.44 -6.42
C PHE A 130 4.19 15.10 -6.74
N THR A 131 4.23 16.38 -7.08
CA THR A 131 3.11 17.03 -7.76
C THR A 131 3.07 16.60 -9.23
N THR A 132 1.91 16.77 -9.88
CA THR A 132 1.71 16.39 -11.29
C THR A 132 2.57 17.19 -12.27
N ASP A 133 3.04 18.38 -11.89
CA ASP A 133 4.01 19.21 -12.64
C ASP A 133 5.48 18.84 -12.34
N GLY A 134 5.75 17.79 -11.56
CA GLY A 134 7.08 17.21 -11.38
C GLY A 134 7.88 17.75 -10.20
N ARG A 135 7.28 18.53 -9.30
CA ARG A 135 7.98 19.08 -8.13
C ARG A 135 8.00 18.05 -7.01
N LEU A 136 9.18 17.83 -6.42
CA LEU A 136 9.38 16.91 -5.31
C LEU A 136 9.30 17.66 -3.98
N PHE A 137 8.47 17.15 -3.07
CA PHE A 137 8.42 17.60 -1.68
C PHE A 137 8.79 16.44 -0.76
N ALA A 138 9.56 16.71 0.30
CA ALA A 138 9.80 15.71 1.33
C ALA A 138 9.99 16.34 2.71
N ALA A 139 9.54 15.66 3.76
CA ALA A 139 9.71 16.11 5.14
C ALA A 139 10.94 15.45 5.79
N GLN A 140 11.35 15.95 6.95
CA GLN A 140 12.46 15.38 7.72
C GLN A 140 12.03 15.09 9.15
N ILE A 141 12.04 13.81 9.52
CA ILE A 141 11.58 13.33 10.81
C ILE A 141 12.49 13.84 11.93
N GLY A 142 11.90 14.44 12.96
CA GLY A 142 12.62 14.91 14.15
C GLY A 142 13.30 16.27 14.00
N PHE A 143 13.16 16.93 12.84
CA PHE A 143 13.74 18.25 12.58
C PHE A 143 12.69 19.34 12.26
N ASP A 144 11.40 18.98 12.15
CA ASP A 144 10.29 19.88 11.82
C ASP A 144 10.49 20.64 10.50
N ARG A 145 11.09 19.98 9.49
CA ARG A 145 11.39 20.57 8.18
C ARG A 145 10.58 19.92 7.08
N LEU A 146 10.17 20.76 6.12
CA LEU A 146 9.62 20.39 4.83
C LEU A 146 10.49 21.04 3.75
N TYR A 147 10.88 20.24 2.77
CA TYR A 147 11.71 20.66 1.66
C TYR A 147 10.91 20.58 0.36
N GLU A 148 11.11 21.56 -0.51
CA GLU A 148 10.87 21.43 -1.94
C GLU A 148 12.24 21.23 -2.60
N PHE A 149 12.38 20.15 -3.36
CA PHE A 149 13.56 19.89 -4.15
C PHE A 149 13.23 20.17 -5.62
N PRO A 150 13.93 21.11 -6.27
CA PRO A 150 13.84 21.29 -7.71
C PRO A 150 14.60 20.14 -8.38
N VAL A 151 14.01 18.95 -8.38
CA VAL A 151 14.62 17.79 -9.02
C VAL A 151 14.16 17.73 -10.46
N ASP A 152 15.11 17.82 -11.37
CA ASP A 152 14.85 17.45 -12.76
C ASP A 152 14.81 15.92 -12.85
N THR A 153 13.61 15.35 -12.84
CA THR A 153 13.45 13.91 -13.09
C THR A 153 13.59 13.56 -14.56
N THR A 154 13.74 14.56 -15.47
CA THR A 154 14.23 14.33 -16.83
C THR A 154 15.71 13.98 -16.78
N LEU A 155 15.90 12.75 -16.36
CA LEU A 155 17.16 12.09 -16.06
C LEU A 155 17.79 11.65 -17.38
N THR A 156 17.96 12.58 -18.33
CA THR A 156 18.69 12.33 -19.57
C THR A 156 20.15 12.11 -19.23
N SER A 157 20.62 10.88 -19.47
CA SER A 157 22.03 10.52 -19.51
C SER A 157 22.81 11.56 -20.33
N THR A 158 23.51 12.50 -19.70
CA THR A 158 24.66 13.13 -20.35
C THR A 158 25.74 12.06 -20.37
N GLY A 159 25.98 11.50 -21.56
CA GLY A 159 27.09 10.59 -21.81
C GLY A 159 28.45 11.24 -21.65
#